data_AF-A0AAE1G6L6-F1
#
_entry.id   AF-A0AAE1G6L6-F1
#
_cell.length_a   1.000
_cell.length_b   1.000
_cell.length_c   1.000
_cell.angle_alpha   90.00
_cell.angle_beta   90.00
_cell.angle_gamma   90.00
#
_symmetry.space_group_name_H-M   'P 1'
#
loop_
_entity.id
_entity.type
_entity.pdbx_description
1 polymer ?
#
loop_
_entity_poly.entity_id
_entity_poly.type
_entity_poly.pdbx_seq_one_letter_code
_entity_poly.pdbx_strand_id
1 'polypeptide(L)'
;MQMQVHVQITRLTGADYTKYLPPHSYINAHHYHPRDLAALLTRLHNDPVEYGRYHLWRGYFTASVRGSFCELCHLLHTSTTPSHHTHISSWFKNPTMCHSPPKNMSELYTKNLT
;
A
#
# COMPACT_ATOMS: atom_id res chain seq x y z
N MET A 1 18.43 12.07 16.15
CA MET A 1 17.36 12.19 15.14
C MET A 1 16.68 10.83 14.99
N GLN A 2 15.49 10.64 15.55
CA GLN A 2 14.67 9.46 15.25
C GLN A 2 13.88 9.76 13.99
N MET A 3 14.30 9.17 12.87
CA MET A 3 13.48 9.15 11.66
C MET A 3 12.42 8.06 11.87
N GLN A 4 11.21 8.45 12.27
CA GLN A 4 10.09 7.53 12.40
C GLN A 4 9.65 7.06 11.02
N VAL A 5 10.20 5.94 10.56
CA VAL A 5 9.63 5.19 9.46
C VAL A 5 8.53 4.32 10.06
N HIS A 6 7.28 4.59 9.75
CA HIS A 6 6.13 3.93 10.37
C HIS A 6 5.82 2.61 9.63
N VAL A 7 5.81 1.49 10.34
CA VAL A 7 5.23 0.23 9.82
C VAL A 7 3.72 0.44 9.71
N GLN A 8 3.15 0.15 8.53
CA GLN A 8 1.72 0.26 8.35
C GLN A 8 1.01 -0.90 9.03
N ILE A 9 0.20 -0.58 10.04
CA ILE A 9 -0.73 -1.51 10.68
C ILE A 9 -2.08 -1.32 10.00
N THR A 10 -2.49 -2.29 9.18
CA THR A 10 -3.76 -2.20 8.45
C THR A 10 -4.87 -2.80 9.30
N ARG A 11 -5.81 -1.97 9.75
CA ARG A 11 -7.06 -2.41 10.37
C ARG A 11 -8.24 -1.82 9.60
N LEU A 12 -8.99 -2.71 8.93
CA LEU A 12 -10.16 -2.47 8.09
C LEU A 12 -9.94 -1.70 6.77
N THR A 13 -9.82 -2.45 5.69
CA THR A 13 -10.79 -2.46 4.57
C THR A 13 -10.86 -3.93 4.10
N GLY A 14 -11.94 -4.37 3.44
CA GLY A 14 -12.01 -5.73 2.86
C GLY A 14 -11.04 -5.98 1.69
N ALA A 15 -9.94 -5.24 1.63
CA ALA A 15 -8.90 -5.36 0.61
C ALA A 15 -7.89 -6.43 0.99
N ASP A 16 -7.60 -7.28 0.02
CA ASP A 16 -6.48 -8.20 0.08
C ASP A 16 -5.17 -7.43 -0.18
N TYR A 17 -4.51 -7.01 0.90
CA TYR A 17 -3.27 -6.22 0.86
C TYR A 17 -2.10 -6.96 0.20
N THR A 18 -2.15 -8.29 0.08
CA THR A 18 -1.12 -9.07 -0.63
C THR A 18 -1.02 -8.69 -2.11
N LYS A 19 -2.10 -8.12 -2.67
CA LYS A 19 -2.14 -7.62 -4.04
C LYS A 19 -1.36 -6.32 -4.20
N TYR A 20 -1.35 -5.46 -3.18
CA TYR A 20 -0.91 -4.07 -3.32
C TYR A 20 0.38 -3.75 -2.57
N LEU A 21 0.67 -4.47 -1.48
CA LEU A 21 1.81 -4.22 -0.61
C LEU A 21 2.86 -5.32 -0.78
N PRO A 22 4.16 -4.98 -0.79
CA PRO A 22 5.21 -5.98 -0.77
C PRO A 22 5.07 -6.96 0.40
N PRO A 23 5.51 -8.22 0.22
CA PRO A 23 5.60 -9.16 1.32
C PRO A 23 6.41 -8.59 2.48
N HIS A 24 5.98 -8.87 3.71
CA HIS A 24 6.67 -8.45 4.94
C HIS A 24 6.85 -6.93 5.12
N SER A 25 6.11 -6.09 4.37
CA SER A 25 6.18 -4.62 4.53
C SER A 25 5.15 -4.03 5.50
N TYR A 26 4.22 -4.84 5.99
CA TYR A 26 3.08 -4.42 6.80
C TYR A 26 2.66 -5.51 7.79
N ILE A 27 1.88 -5.13 8.79
CA ILE A 27 1.27 -6.05 9.76
C ILE A 27 -0.23 -6.05 9.52
N ASN A 28 -0.77 -7.18 9.07
CA ASN A 28 -2.22 -7.36 8.96
C ASN A 28 -2.80 -7.67 10.34
N ALA A 29 -3.42 -6.67 10.97
CA ALA A 29 -4.01 -6.82 12.30
C ALA A 29 -5.14 -7.87 12.35
N HIS A 30 -5.75 -8.23 11.22
CA HIS A 30 -6.78 -9.29 11.16
C HIS A 30 -6.21 -10.69 11.47
N HIS A 31 -4.90 -10.89 11.31
CA HIS A 31 -4.27 -12.19 11.55
C HIS A 31 -3.94 -12.42 13.05
N TYR A 32 -4.21 -11.45 13.92
CA TYR A 32 -3.81 -11.49 15.32
C TYR A 32 -5.00 -11.23 16.24
N HIS A 33 -5.03 -11.93 17.37
CA HIS A 33 -5.83 -11.45 18.50
C HIS A 33 -5.20 -10.17 19.06
N PRO A 34 -6.00 -9.26 19.66
CA PRO A 34 -5.49 -7.97 20.16
C PRO A 34 -4.30 -8.10 21.13
N ARG A 35 -4.30 -9.13 21.98
CA ARG A 35 -3.20 -9.41 22.91
C ARG A 35 -1.91 -9.78 22.18
N ASP A 36 -2.00 -10.65 21.19
CA ASP A 36 -0.84 -11.13 20.43
C ASP A 36 -0.26 -10.00 19.58
N LEU A 37 -1.13 -9.17 19.00
CA LEU A 37 -0.72 -7.96 18.30
C LEU A 37 0.02 -7.00 19.25
N ALA A 38 -0.51 -6.76 20.45
CA ALA A 38 0.17 -5.92 21.44
C ALA A 38 1.55 -6.48 21.80
N ALA A 39 1.65 -7.79 22.05
CA ALA A 39 2.93 -8.45 22.35
C ALA A 39 3.93 -8.34 21.18
N LEU A 40 3.48 -8.51 19.94
CA LEU A 40 4.28 -8.31 18.73
C LEU A 40 4.80 -6.88 18.65
N LEU A 41 3.92 -5.88 18.82
CA LEU A 41 4.31 -4.48 18.75
C LEU A 41 5.29 -4.09 19.87
N THR A 42 5.12 -4.62 21.08
CA THR A 42 6.09 -4.44 22.17
C THR A 42 7.44 -5.05 21.83
N ARG A 43 7.47 -6.24 21.22
CA ARG A 43 8.72 -6.86 20.76
C ARG A 43 9.43 -5.99 19.73
N LEU A 44 8.71 -5.57 18.69
CA LEU A 44 9.25 -4.73 17.61
C LEU A 44 9.71 -3.36 18.13
N HIS A 45 9.06 -2.81 19.16
CA HIS A 45 9.52 -1.60 19.81
C HIS A 45 10.89 -1.77 20.50
N ASN A 46 11.13 -2.95 21.08
CA ASN A 46 12.35 -3.24 21.83
C ASN A 46 13.49 -3.79 20.96
N ASP A 47 13.21 -4.29 19.75
CA ASP A 47 14.19 -4.82 18.80
C ASP A 47 14.19 -4.02 17.49
N PRO A 48 15.10 -3.02 17.35
CA PRO A 48 15.23 -2.23 16.14
C PRO A 48 15.63 -3.04 14.90
N VAL A 49 16.31 -4.18 15.07
CA VAL A 49 16.71 -5.04 13.95
C VAL A 49 15.50 -5.77 13.40
N GLU A 50 14.67 -6.34 14.28
CA GLU A 50 13.41 -6.99 13.89
C GLU A 50 12.46 -5.98 13.24
N TYR A 51 12.33 -4.77 13.81
CA TYR A 51 11.56 -3.68 13.21
C TYR A 51 12.11 -3.25 11.83
N GLY A 52 13.43 -3.18 11.69
CA GLY A 52 14.10 -2.83 10.44
C GLY A 52 13.78 -3.77 9.28
N ARG A 53 13.53 -5.06 9.55
CA ARG A 53 13.17 -6.05 8.52
C ARG A 53 11.90 -5.70 7.75
N TYR A 54 10.94 -5.04 8.39
CA TYR A 54 9.72 -4.53 7.73
C TYR A 54 9.98 -3.40 6.73
N HIS A 55 11.21 -2.94 6.58
CA HIS A 55 11.60 -1.87 5.66
C HIS A 55 12.47 -2.36 4.50
N LEU A 56 12.87 -3.63 4.48
CA LEU A 56 13.73 -4.20 3.42
C LEU A 56 13.11 -4.11 2.03
N TRP A 57 11.77 -4.11 1.94
CA TRP A 57 11.04 -3.92 0.68
C TRP A 57 11.46 -2.65 -0.07
N ARG A 58 11.95 -1.61 0.62
CA ARG A 58 12.38 -0.35 -0.02
C ARG A 58 13.59 -0.52 -0.93
N GLY A 59 14.38 -1.59 -0.76
CA GLY A 59 15.47 -1.93 -1.67
C GLY A 59 15.00 -2.58 -2.98
N TYR A 60 13.77 -3.09 -3.01
CA TYR A 60 13.25 -3.90 -4.11
C TYR A 60 12.05 -3.26 -4.83
N PHE A 61 11.35 -2.34 -4.16
CA PHE A 61 10.15 -1.72 -4.67
C PHE A 61 10.21 -0.20 -4.52
N THR A 62 9.74 0.52 -5.54
CA THR A 62 9.55 1.97 -5.49
C THR A 62 8.09 2.29 -5.26
N ALA A 63 7.78 3.07 -4.23
CA ALA A 63 6.43 3.56 -3.99
C ALA A 63 6.10 4.66 -5.02
N SER A 64 5.22 4.34 -5.97
CA SER A 64 4.69 5.35 -6.89
C SER A 64 3.51 6.06 -6.24
N VAL A 65 3.77 7.21 -5.62
CA VAL A 65 2.71 8.10 -5.15
C VAL A 65 2.38 9.05 -6.29
N ARG A 66 1.60 8.58 -7.27
CA ARG A 66 0.91 9.51 -8.16
C ARG A 66 -0.19 10.17 -7.34
N GLY A 67 -0.14 11.50 -7.22
CA GLY A 67 -1.20 12.24 -6.54
C GLY A 67 -2.53 11.86 -7.17
N SER A 68 -3.42 11.27 -6.37
CA SER A 68 -4.69 10.67 -6.82
C SER A 68 -5.64 11.67 -7.49
N PHE A 69 -5.29 12.96 -7.47
CA PHE A 69 -6.04 14.06 -8.06
C PHE A 69 -5.20 14.96 -8.97
N CYS A 70 -3.93 14.66 -9.27
CA CYS A 70 -3.13 15.54 -10.13
C CYS A 70 -3.76 15.71 -11.52
N GLU A 71 -4.27 14.61 -12.09
CA GLU A 71 -4.94 14.62 -13.39
C GLU A 71 -6.30 15.32 -13.32
N LEU A 72 -7.06 15.13 -12.22
CA LEU A 72 -8.28 15.89 -11.97
C LEU A 72 -8.02 17.40 -11.86
N CYS A 73 -7.00 17.79 -11.09
CA CYS A 73 -6.59 19.18 -10.95
C CYS A 73 -6.17 19.78 -12.29
N HIS A 74 -5.43 19.03 -13.12
CA HIS A 74 -5.08 19.45 -14.47
C HIS A 74 -6.33 19.66 -15.33
N LEU A 75 -7.26 18.70 -15.34
CA LEU A 75 -8.51 18.79 -16.10
C LEU A 75 -9.39 19.96 -15.65
N LEU A 76 -9.49 20.22 -14.35
CA LEU A 76 -10.26 21.35 -13.81
C LEU A 76 -9.75 22.72 -14.26
N HIS A 77 -8.44 22.86 -14.50
CA HIS A 77 -7.83 24.14 -14.88
C HIS A 77 -7.58 24.30 -16.38
N THR A 78 -7.59 23.21 -17.15
CA THR A 78 -7.29 23.24 -18.60
C THR A 78 -8.49 22.92 -19.48
N SER A 79 -9.49 22.21 -18.96
CA SER A 79 -10.70 21.88 -19.72
C SER A 79 -11.64 23.07 -19.78
N THR A 80 -12.01 23.48 -21.00
CA THR A 80 -13.07 24.48 -21.25
C THR A 80 -14.46 23.85 -21.36
N THR A 81 -14.55 22.52 -21.47
CA THR A 81 -15.82 21.80 -21.56
C THR A 81 -16.21 21.21 -20.21
N PRO A 82 -17.40 21.53 -19.66
CA PRO A 82 -17.94 20.86 -18.49
C PRO A 82 -18.19 19.38 -18.80
N SER A 83 -17.64 18.49 -17.98
CA SER A 83 -17.94 17.06 -18.04
C SER A 83 -18.57 16.60 -16.72
N HIS A 84 -19.51 15.67 -16.80
CA HIS A 84 -20.13 15.05 -15.64
C HIS A 84 -20.37 13.57 -15.92
N HIS A 85 -20.25 12.76 -14.88
CA HIS A 85 -20.56 11.34 -14.93
C HIS A 85 -21.81 11.08 -14.09
N THR A 86 -22.90 10.64 -14.73
CA THR A 86 -24.15 10.26 -14.05
C THR A 86 -23.97 9.05 -13.14
N HIS A 87 -23.11 8.13 -13.53
CA HIS A 87 -22.79 6.93 -12.75
C HIS A 87 -21.29 6.86 -12.48
N ILE A 88 -20.87 7.41 -11.35
CA ILE A 88 -19.46 7.40 -10.95
C ILE A 88 -18.91 5.96 -10.81
N SER A 89 -19.76 5.00 -10.47
CA SER A 89 -19.41 3.57 -10.42
C SER A 89 -18.94 3.03 -11.79
N SER A 90 -19.49 3.55 -12.89
CA SER A 90 -19.08 3.17 -14.24
C SER A 90 -17.72 3.78 -14.61
N TRP A 91 -17.43 4.99 -14.10
CA TRP A 91 -16.12 5.62 -14.22
C TRP A 91 -15.05 4.83 -13.45
N PHE A 92 -15.32 4.45 -12.20
CA PHE A 92 -14.41 3.62 -11.38
C PHE A 92 -14.18 2.20 -11.94
N LYS A 93 -15.20 1.61 -12.58
CA LYS A 93 -15.10 0.26 -13.17
C LYS A 93 -14.41 0.24 -14.53
N ASN A 94 -13.97 1.40 -15.04
CA ASN A 94 -13.30 1.46 -16.33
C ASN A 94 -11.97 0.69 -16.25
N PRO A 95 -11.78 -0.40 -17.03
CA PRO A 95 -10.59 -1.25 -16.96
C PRO A 95 -9.31 -0.51 -17.37
N THR A 96 -9.40 0.65 -18.04
CA THR A 96 -8.24 1.48 -18.35
C THR A 96 -7.77 2.37 -17.19
N MET A 97 -8.60 2.56 -16.16
CA MET A 97 -8.25 3.44 -15.02
C MET A 97 -7.66 2.67 -13.84
N CYS A 98 -8.02 1.41 -13.64
CA CYS A 98 -7.47 0.57 -12.58
C CYS A 98 -6.67 -0.59 -13.16
N HIS A 99 -5.36 -0.50 -13.11
CA HIS A 99 -4.50 -1.63 -13.42
C HIS A 99 -4.44 -2.56 -12.22
N SER A 100 -4.72 -3.85 -12.45
CA SER A 100 -4.47 -4.86 -11.43
C SER A 100 -2.97 -4.93 -11.16
N PRO A 101 -2.53 -5.02 -9.90
CA PRO A 101 -1.13 -5.28 -9.60
C PRO A 101 -0.70 -6.62 -10.22
N PRO A 102 0.59 -6.78 -10.56
CA PRO A 102 1.09 -8.02 -11.15
C PRO A 102 0.78 -9.20 -10.24
N LYS A 103 0.29 -10.31 -10.82
CA LYS A 103 -0.27 -11.46 -10.08
C LYS A 103 0.72 -12.14 -9.13
N ASN A 104 2.03 -11.88 -9.28
CA ASN A 104 3.11 -12.56 -8.57
C ASN A 104 4.05 -11.57 -7.84
N MET A 105 3.51 -10.59 -7.11
CA MET A 105 4.31 -9.71 -6.23
C MET A 105 5.19 -10.49 -5.25
N SER A 106 4.73 -11.67 -4.80
CA SER A 106 5.46 -12.60 -3.95
C SER A 106 6.65 -13.28 -4.65
N GLU A 107 6.54 -13.66 -5.93
CA GLU A 107 7.68 -14.24 -6.69
C GLU A 107 8.74 -13.19 -7.02
N LEU A 108 8.33 -11.93 -7.27
CA LEU A 108 9.27 -10.83 -7.51
C LEU A 108 10.12 -10.54 -6.27
N TYR A 109 9.55 -10.70 -5.07
CA TYR A 109 10.28 -10.62 -3.82
C TYR A 109 11.30 -11.76 -3.67
N THR A 110 10.91 -13.00 -4.01
CA THR A 110 11.81 -14.17 -3.87
C THR A 110 12.94 -14.19 -4.91
N LYS A 111 12.68 -13.78 -6.15
CA LYS A 111 13.70 -13.73 -7.22
C LYS A 111 14.78 -12.67 -7.01
N ASN A 112 14.49 -11.62 -6.25
CA ASN A 112 15.47 -10.55 -5.93
C ASN A 112 16.18 -10.78 -4.59
N LEU A 113 15.86 -11.84 -3.86
CA LEU A 113 16.51 -12.25 -2.60
C LEU A 113 17.61 -13.31 -2.80
N THR A 114 17.71 -13.89 -4.01
CA THR A 114 18.80 -14.74 -4.49
C THR A 114 19.77 -13.95 -5.35
#